data_AF-A0A399NSB8-F1
#
_entry.id   AF-A0A399NSB8-F1
#
_cell.length_a   1.000
_cell.length_b   1.000
_cell.length_c   1.000
_cell.angle_alpha   90.00
_cell.angle_beta   90.00
_cell.angle_gamma   90.00
#
_symmetry.space_group_name_H-M   'P 1'
#
loop_
_entity.id
_entity.type
_entity.pdbx_description
1 polymer ?
#
loop_
_entity_poly.entity_id
_entity_poly.type
_entity_poly.pdbx_seq_one_letter_code
_entity_poly.pdbx_strand_id
1 'polypeptide(L)'
;MDPDHTPGQAPREASDPRAENPMPSRRGGAPALEHTDAAEARLASRELDEGMPASAGLDGDQAYDQEPYRTRFPSLPGAFLSEARENTVFLPYEFVFRRLIDLPALIVWDAVSDADMVSGWLAEASIEQMDGGDFWFEWMTQPDRSLASASGGVITRFEEGRAIDYTFVHEGEVSARFLLRLQEVAGGPRDRQTELGVTVSGYLPAGIANVLKASWRLHLDLLEDLVHGRPVDWTTCEAEHGPTWRRYLAELESAEG
;
A
#
# COMPACT_ATOMS: atom_id res chain seq x y z
N MET A 1 56.13 42.08 5.14
CA MET A 1 56.46 41.09 6.16
C MET A 1 56.71 39.78 5.42
N ASP A 2 57.98 39.42 5.24
CA ASP A 2 58.44 38.01 5.25
C ASP A 2 58.27 37.48 6.69
N PRO A 3 58.28 36.15 7.00
CA PRO A 3 59.02 35.06 6.34
C PRO A 3 58.14 33.76 6.20
N ASP A 4 58.56 32.52 5.90
CA ASP A 4 59.84 31.83 6.04
C ASP A 4 59.84 30.46 5.32
N HIS A 5 61.05 29.94 5.20
CA HIS A 5 61.60 28.75 4.53
C HIS A 5 61.16 27.37 5.07
N THR A 6 60.86 26.37 4.22
CA THR A 6 61.70 25.21 3.72
C THR A 6 61.81 23.98 4.69
N PRO A 7 62.47 22.83 4.34
CA PRO A 7 61.91 21.50 3.95
C PRO A 7 62.27 20.30 4.89
N GLY A 8 61.88 19.05 4.56
CA GLY A 8 62.65 17.85 5.02
C GLY A 8 61.94 16.48 5.17
N GLN A 9 62.31 15.54 4.27
CA GLN A 9 62.58 14.07 4.43
C GLN A 9 61.81 13.14 5.42
N ALA A 10 61.04 12.20 4.82
CA ALA A 10 61.06 10.69 4.84
C ALA A 10 61.60 9.86 6.07
N PRO A 11 61.55 8.50 6.05
CA PRO A 11 60.43 7.51 5.96
C PRO A 11 60.50 6.46 7.12
N ARG A 12 59.54 5.52 7.26
CA ARG A 12 59.77 4.15 7.83
C ARG A 12 58.56 3.21 7.72
N GLU A 13 58.77 2.08 7.03
CA GLU A 13 58.05 0.81 7.17
C GLU A 13 58.39 0.11 8.50
N ALA A 14 57.47 -0.72 9.03
CA ALA A 14 57.65 -2.17 9.25
C ALA A 14 56.58 -2.80 10.18
N SER A 15 55.93 -3.86 9.68
CA SER A 15 55.63 -5.16 10.33
C SER A 15 54.62 -5.27 11.50
N ASP A 16 53.39 -5.70 11.18
CA ASP A 16 52.72 -7.02 11.43
C ASP A 16 53.18 -7.94 12.62
N PRO A 17 52.43 -9.01 12.99
CA PRO A 17 51.18 -9.16 13.76
C PRO A 17 51.39 -9.97 15.08
N ARG A 18 50.28 -10.31 15.78
CA ARG A 18 50.05 -11.48 16.67
C ARG A 18 49.90 -11.18 18.19
N ALA A 19 48.68 -11.40 18.69
CA ALA A 19 48.36 -11.96 20.02
C ALA A 19 46.84 -12.29 20.02
N GLU A 20 46.45 -13.54 19.82
CA GLU A 20 46.25 -14.59 20.84
C GLU A 20 44.86 -14.56 21.52
N ASN A 21 44.11 -15.61 21.21
CA ASN A 21 42.89 -16.08 21.88
C ASN A 21 43.17 -16.55 23.31
N PRO A 22 42.16 -16.48 24.20
CA PRO A 22 41.85 -17.64 25.01
C PRO A 22 40.34 -17.98 25.04
N MET A 23 40.02 -19.27 24.82
CA MET A 23 38.76 -19.94 25.18
C MET A 23 38.65 -20.15 26.73
N PRO A 24 37.74 -20.98 27.34
CA PRO A 24 36.42 -21.55 26.97
C PRO A 24 35.35 -21.45 28.10
N SER A 25 34.07 -21.82 27.84
CA SER A 25 33.30 -22.89 28.57
C SER A 25 31.78 -22.65 28.80
N ARG A 26 31.04 -23.75 28.59
CA ARG A 26 29.87 -24.30 29.34
C ARG A 26 28.41 -23.90 29.00
N ARG A 27 27.71 -24.94 28.50
CA ARG A 27 26.49 -25.62 29.03
C ARG A 27 25.25 -24.79 29.41
N GLY A 28 24.17 -25.08 28.68
CA GLY A 28 22.75 -25.03 29.07
C GLY A 28 21.94 -25.17 27.77
N GLY A 29 21.23 -26.25 27.45
CA GLY A 29 20.24 -26.93 28.28
C GLY A 29 18.88 -26.25 28.07
N ALA A 30 18.30 -26.34 26.86
CA ALA A 30 16.95 -25.87 26.59
C ALA A 30 15.96 -27.05 26.75
N PRO A 31 14.90 -26.93 27.56
CA PRO A 31 13.90 -27.97 27.74
C PRO A 31 12.90 -27.99 26.57
N ALA A 32 12.44 -29.18 26.25
CA ALA A 32 11.24 -29.41 25.45
C ALA A 32 10.01 -28.95 26.25
N LEU A 33 9.17 -28.11 25.65
CA LEU A 33 7.83 -27.84 26.16
C LEU A 33 6.86 -28.70 25.35
N GLU A 34 6.28 -29.67 26.05
CA GLU A 34 5.17 -30.49 25.60
C GLU A 34 3.91 -29.62 25.49
N HIS A 35 3.33 -29.57 24.30
CA HIS A 35 1.99 -29.01 24.10
C HIS A 35 0.94 -30.08 24.44
N THR A 36 0.61 -30.19 25.73
CA THR A 36 -0.65 -30.78 26.19
C THR A 36 -1.52 -29.67 26.73
N ASP A 37 -2.37 -29.06 25.89
CA ASP A 37 -3.72 -28.65 26.31
C ASP A 37 -4.55 -28.14 25.14
N ALA A 38 -5.31 -29.03 24.48
CA ALA A 38 -6.27 -28.66 23.44
C ALA A 38 -7.60 -29.44 23.57
N ALA A 39 -7.81 -30.09 24.73
CA ALA A 39 -8.96 -30.95 24.98
C ALA A 39 -9.91 -30.40 26.05
N GLU A 40 -9.48 -29.49 26.94
CA GLU A 40 -10.31 -29.03 28.06
C GLU A 40 -11.24 -27.86 27.72
N ALA A 41 -10.96 -27.10 26.66
CA ALA A 41 -11.78 -25.95 26.24
C ALA A 41 -13.13 -26.32 25.57
N ARG A 42 -13.40 -27.61 25.30
CA ARG A 42 -14.62 -28.06 24.59
C ARG A 42 -15.76 -28.56 25.49
N LEU A 43 -15.58 -28.54 26.81
CA LEU A 43 -16.60 -29.02 27.77
C LEU A 43 -17.41 -27.90 28.45
N ALA A 44 -17.09 -26.62 28.23
CA ALA A 44 -17.76 -25.50 28.89
C ALA A 44 -18.94 -24.86 28.12
N SER A 45 -19.34 -25.41 26.96
CA SER A 45 -20.41 -24.81 26.11
C SER A 45 -21.65 -25.69 25.94
N ARG A 46 -21.91 -26.63 26.85
CA ARG A 46 -23.01 -27.61 26.69
C ARG A 46 -24.02 -27.69 27.85
N GLU A 47 -24.08 -26.69 28.72
CA GLU A 47 -25.01 -26.67 29.88
C GLU A 47 -25.74 -25.33 30.07
N LEU A 48 -26.26 -24.73 29.00
CA LEU A 48 -27.25 -23.64 29.11
C LEU A 48 -28.31 -23.79 28.00
N ASP A 49 -29.10 -24.87 28.05
CA ASP A 49 -30.36 -24.91 27.31
C ASP A 49 -31.33 -25.87 28.01
N GLU A 50 -31.89 -25.45 29.14
CA GLU A 50 -33.09 -26.08 29.73
C GLU A 50 -33.72 -25.13 30.76
N GLY A 51 -34.79 -24.44 30.37
CA GLY A 51 -35.75 -23.87 31.33
C GLY A 51 -36.42 -22.54 30.95
N MET A 52 -37.74 -22.63 30.73
CA MET A 52 -38.79 -21.62 31.02
C MET A 52 -39.14 -20.54 29.94
N PRO A 53 -40.40 -20.07 29.88
CA PRO A 53 -41.54 -20.71 29.21
C PRO A 53 -42.24 -19.80 28.18
N ALA A 54 -43.21 -20.36 27.45
CA ALA A 54 -44.10 -19.64 26.53
C ALA A 54 -44.89 -18.53 27.22
N SER A 55 -44.74 -17.29 26.74
CA SER A 55 -45.60 -16.16 27.06
C SER A 55 -46.24 -15.64 25.78
N ALA A 56 -47.57 -15.68 25.77
CA ALA A 56 -48.42 -15.20 24.70
C ALA A 56 -48.53 -13.67 24.71
N GLY A 57 -48.52 -13.10 23.50
CA GLY A 57 -49.32 -11.93 23.10
C GLY A 57 -49.01 -10.59 23.74
N LEU A 58 -48.20 -9.78 23.05
CA LEU A 58 -48.48 -8.35 22.90
C LEU A 58 -48.09 -7.92 21.48
N ASP A 59 -49.12 -7.57 20.72
CA ASP A 59 -49.04 -6.85 19.45
C ASP A 59 -48.22 -5.57 19.63
N GLY A 60 -47.29 -5.37 18.68
CA GLY A 60 -46.47 -4.18 18.60
C GLY A 60 -45.68 -4.26 17.31
N ASP A 61 -46.27 -3.71 16.25
CA ASP A 61 -45.63 -3.41 14.97
C ASP A 61 -44.26 -2.75 15.20
N GLN A 62 -43.20 -3.53 15.13
CA GLN A 62 -41.86 -3.07 14.83
C GLN A 62 -41.26 -4.08 13.86
N ALA A 63 -41.39 -3.71 12.58
CA ALA A 63 -40.58 -4.24 11.50
C ALA A 63 -39.11 -4.09 11.91
N TYR A 64 -38.54 -5.16 12.47
CA TYR A 64 -37.12 -5.41 12.34
C TYR A 64 -36.91 -5.78 10.89
N ASP A 65 -36.67 -4.75 10.09
CA ASP A 65 -36.04 -4.90 8.80
C ASP A 65 -34.83 -5.83 8.99
N GLN A 66 -34.90 -6.98 8.34
CA GLN A 66 -33.72 -7.72 7.95
C GLN A 66 -32.90 -6.76 7.09
N GLU A 67 -31.98 -6.04 7.72
CA GLU A 67 -30.93 -5.26 7.07
C GLU A 67 -30.34 -6.13 5.95
N PRO A 68 -30.64 -5.82 4.68
CA PRO A 68 -30.03 -6.54 3.60
C PRO A 68 -28.58 -6.04 3.54
N TYR A 69 -27.63 -6.95 3.72
CA TYR A 69 -26.21 -6.81 3.35
C TYR A 69 -25.98 -6.45 1.85
N ARG A 70 -26.98 -5.90 1.16
CA ARG A 70 -27.01 -5.58 -0.27
C ARG A 70 -26.97 -4.08 -0.60
N THR A 71 -26.69 -3.22 0.38
CA THR A 71 -26.52 -1.76 0.14
C THR A 71 -25.25 -1.20 0.78
N ARG A 72 -24.15 -1.98 0.76
CA ARG A 72 -22.89 -1.55 1.41
C ARG A 72 -22.06 -0.55 0.60
N PHE A 73 -22.32 -0.44 -0.70
CA PHE A 73 -21.66 0.52 -1.58
C PHE A 73 -22.72 1.27 -2.37
N PRO A 74 -22.63 2.61 -2.52
CA PRO A 74 -23.41 3.29 -3.53
C PRO A 74 -22.98 2.71 -4.88
N SER A 75 -23.82 1.85 -5.45
CA SER A 75 -23.69 1.37 -6.81
C SER A 75 -23.96 2.53 -7.75
N LEU A 76 -22.93 3.35 -7.99
CA LEU A 76 -22.87 4.39 -8.99
C LEU A 76 -21.53 4.27 -9.73
N PRO A 77 -21.53 4.54 -11.03
CA PRO A 77 -21.40 3.40 -11.89
C PRO A 77 -19.95 3.25 -12.37
N GLY A 78 -19.44 2.02 -12.26
CA GLY A 78 -18.55 1.45 -13.28
C GLY A 78 -19.26 1.31 -14.63
N ALA A 79 -20.18 2.23 -14.99
CA ALA A 79 -21.00 2.18 -16.20
C ALA A 79 -20.12 2.12 -17.45
N PHE A 80 -18.91 2.66 -17.40
CA PHE A 80 -18.01 2.53 -18.54
C PHE A 80 -17.42 1.13 -18.70
N LEU A 81 -17.24 0.33 -17.63
CA LEU A 81 -16.84 -1.07 -17.80
C LEU A 81 -18.02 -1.95 -18.24
N SER A 82 -19.25 -1.61 -17.85
CA SER A 82 -20.44 -2.37 -18.25
C SER A 82 -20.99 -1.98 -19.64
N GLU A 83 -20.97 -0.70 -20.04
CA GLU A 83 -21.39 -0.26 -21.38
C GLU A 83 -20.27 -0.35 -22.44
N ALA A 84 -18.99 -0.13 -22.09
CA ALA A 84 -17.90 -0.29 -23.07
C ALA A 84 -17.56 -1.76 -23.34
N ARG A 85 -18.10 -2.71 -22.56
CA ARG A 85 -17.91 -4.16 -22.73
C ARG A 85 -18.45 -4.71 -24.05
N GLU A 86 -19.37 -4.00 -24.73
CA GLU A 86 -19.91 -4.50 -26.00
C GLU A 86 -18.94 -4.40 -27.19
N ASN A 87 -17.87 -3.57 -27.12
CA ASN A 87 -16.89 -3.46 -28.22
C ASN A 87 -15.44 -3.14 -27.80
N THR A 88 -15.14 -3.04 -26.49
CA THR A 88 -13.78 -2.74 -26.03
C THR A 88 -13.04 -4.01 -25.65
N VAL A 89 -11.90 -4.26 -26.30
CA VAL A 89 -11.02 -5.36 -25.91
C VAL A 89 -10.30 -4.98 -24.62
N PHE A 90 -10.52 -5.77 -23.57
CA PHE A 90 -9.78 -5.66 -22.33
C PHE A 90 -8.57 -6.59 -22.37
N LEU A 91 -7.39 -6.05 -22.08
CA LEU A 91 -6.15 -6.79 -22.03
C LEU A 91 -5.64 -6.85 -20.58
N PRO A 92 -5.08 -8.00 -20.16
CA PRO A 92 -4.40 -8.08 -18.88
C PRO A 92 -3.19 -7.15 -18.87
N TYR A 93 -2.90 -6.56 -17.72
CA TYR A 93 -1.70 -5.75 -17.51
C TYR A 93 -1.06 -6.00 -16.17
N GLU A 94 0.22 -5.68 -16.13
CA GLU A 94 1.02 -5.59 -14.93
C GLU A 94 2.05 -4.47 -15.13
N PHE A 95 2.01 -3.47 -14.25
CA PHE A 95 2.98 -2.38 -14.19
C PHE A 95 3.72 -2.46 -12.87
N VAL A 96 5.03 -2.36 -12.93
CA VAL A 96 5.89 -2.35 -11.74
C VAL A 96 6.63 -1.03 -11.70
N PHE A 97 6.38 -0.26 -10.64
CA PHE A 97 7.06 0.98 -10.35
C PHE A 97 7.98 0.80 -9.15
N ARG A 98 9.14 1.44 -9.19
CA ARG A 98 10.06 1.52 -8.06
C ARG A 98 10.43 2.97 -7.81
N ARG A 99 10.49 3.32 -6.53
CA ARG A 99 10.92 4.64 -6.05
C ARG A 99 11.83 4.47 -4.85
N LEU A 100 12.90 5.24 -4.81
CA LEU A 100 13.74 5.40 -3.63
C LEU A 100 13.34 6.71 -2.96
N ILE A 101 12.99 6.62 -1.68
CA ILE A 101 12.56 7.76 -0.88
C ILE A 101 13.57 7.95 0.25
N ASP A 102 14.07 9.17 0.43
CA ASP A 102 15.09 9.57 1.41
C ASP A 102 14.56 9.67 2.85
N LEU A 103 13.65 8.77 3.21
CA LEU A 103 12.99 8.71 4.51
C LEU A 103 12.92 7.27 5.04
N PRO A 104 12.90 7.09 6.37
CA PRO A 104 12.65 5.80 7.02
C PRO A 104 11.34 5.14 6.57
N ALA A 105 11.33 3.80 6.53
CA ALA A 105 10.20 3.01 6.05
C ALA A 105 8.90 3.28 6.82
N LEU A 106 8.98 3.60 8.11
CA LEU A 106 7.80 3.95 8.91
C LEU A 106 7.10 5.23 8.44
N ILE A 107 7.86 6.25 8.00
CA ILE A 107 7.26 7.50 7.49
C ILE A 107 6.57 7.23 6.14
N VAL A 108 7.20 6.44 5.29
CA VAL A 108 6.61 6.04 4.00
C VAL A 108 5.41 5.12 4.22
N TRP A 109 5.45 4.28 5.24
CA TRP A 109 4.36 3.39 5.62
C TRP A 109 3.10 4.17 5.97
N ASP A 110 3.20 5.15 6.88
CA ASP A 110 2.07 5.99 7.25
C ASP A 110 1.46 6.65 6.02
N ALA A 111 2.29 7.09 5.07
CA ALA A 111 1.82 7.72 3.83
C ALA A 111 1.05 6.79 2.88
N VAL A 112 1.23 5.48 2.99
CA VAL A 112 0.57 4.49 2.12
C VAL A 112 -0.50 3.65 2.84
N SER A 113 -0.51 3.63 4.17
CA SER A 113 -1.46 2.84 4.97
C SER A 113 -2.59 3.68 5.55
N ASP A 114 -2.32 4.92 5.92
CA ASP A 114 -3.29 5.81 6.54
C ASP A 114 -4.18 6.47 5.49
N ALA A 115 -5.50 6.46 5.72
CA ALA A 115 -6.47 6.99 4.77
C ALA A 115 -6.30 8.49 4.53
N ASP A 116 -6.07 9.29 5.58
CA ASP A 116 -5.91 10.74 5.44
C ASP A 116 -4.62 11.07 4.67
N MET A 117 -3.56 10.30 4.89
CA MET A 117 -2.31 10.46 4.15
C MET A 117 -2.44 9.99 2.69
N VAL A 118 -3.12 8.87 2.42
CA VAL A 118 -3.38 8.40 1.04
C VAL A 118 -4.21 9.41 0.25
N SER A 119 -5.18 10.05 0.91
CA SER A 119 -5.91 11.20 0.37
C SER A 119 -5.02 12.39 0.02
N GLY A 120 -3.81 12.48 0.56
CA GLY A 120 -2.83 13.52 0.25
C GLY A 120 -2.01 13.31 -1.03
N TRP A 121 -2.15 12.17 -1.73
CA TRP A 121 -1.36 11.91 -2.95
C TRP A 121 -2.02 11.02 -4.01
N LEU A 122 -2.94 10.13 -3.63
CA LEU A 122 -3.51 9.14 -4.55
C LEU A 122 -4.95 9.46 -4.94
N ALA A 123 -5.85 9.42 -3.96
CA ALA A 123 -7.30 9.48 -4.13
C ALA A 123 -7.93 9.73 -2.76
N GLU A 124 -9.12 10.31 -2.72
CA GLU A 124 -9.88 10.37 -1.47
C GLU A 124 -10.14 8.93 -0.98
N ALA A 125 -9.66 8.61 0.22
CA ALA A 125 -9.53 7.24 0.68
C ALA A 125 -10.27 6.97 2.00
N SER A 126 -10.82 5.76 2.10
CA SER A 126 -11.25 5.15 3.36
C SER A 126 -10.65 3.75 3.42
N ILE A 127 -9.94 3.43 4.50
CA ILE A 127 -9.13 2.21 4.61
C ILE A 127 -9.29 1.62 6.00
N GLU A 128 -9.78 0.39 6.09
CA GLU A 128 -9.69 -0.41 7.31
C GLU A 128 -8.33 -1.10 7.40
N GLN A 129 -7.43 -0.59 8.23
CA GLN A 129 -6.02 -1.01 8.34
C GLN A 129 -5.83 -2.41 8.99
N MET A 130 -6.38 -3.44 8.35
CA MET A 130 -6.28 -4.83 8.81
C MET A 130 -6.43 -5.83 7.65
N ASP A 131 -5.95 -7.05 7.85
CA ASP A 131 -6.19 -8.15 6.93
C ASP A 131 -7.69 -8.42 6.79
N GLY A 132 -8.18 -8.44 5.55
CA GLY A 132 -9.60 -8.58 5.23
C GLY A 132 -10.41 -7.30 5.42
N GLY A 133 -9.78 -6.17 5.76
CA GLY A 133 -10.45 -4.88 5.90
C GLY A 133 -10.97 -4.36 4.56
N ASP A 134 -12.09 -3.63 4.61
CA ASP A 134 -12.65 -2.98 3.44
C ASP A 134 -11.88 -1.68 3.12
N PHE A 135 -11.78 -1.33 1.84
CA PHE A 135 -11.25 -0.03 1.41
C PHE A 135 -12.08 0.58 0.28
N TRP A 136 -11.99 1.90 0.16
CA TRP A 136 -12.67 2.69 -0.86
C TRP A 136 -11.79 3.82 -1.33
N PHE A 137 -11.67 3.99 -2.65
CA PHE A 137 -11.01 5.12 -3.28
C PHE A 137 -11.98 5.88 -4.20
N GLU A 138 -12.04 7.20 -4.04
CA GLU A 138 -12.65 8.12 -4.98
C GLU A 138 -11.55 8.90 -5.71
N TRP A 139 -11.48 8.71 -7.03
CA TRP A 139 -10.39 9.24 -7.85
C TRP A 139 -10.63 10.73 -8.15
N MET A 140 -9.64 11.56 -7.79
CA MET A 140 -9.76 13.02 -7.85
C MET A 140 -9.13 13.65 -9.09
N THR A 141 -8.20 12.95 -9.74
CA THR A 141 -7.48 13.40 -10.94
C THR A 141 -8.22 13.03 -12.23
N GLN A 142 -8.15 13.92 -13.22
CA GLN A 142 -8.32 13.53 -14.62
C GLN A 142 -6.95 12.99 -15.10
N PRO A 143 -6.86 11.82 -15.74
CA PRO A 143 -7.94 11.02 -16.35
C PRO A 143 -8.50 9.90 -15.46
N ASP A 144 -7.99 9.70 -14.25
CA ASP A 144 -8.33 8.54 -13.42
C ASP A 144 -9.83 8.50 -13.07
N ARG A 145 -10.43 9.66 -12.78
CA ARG A 145 -11.88 9.82 -12.60
C ARG A 145 -12.70 9.44 -13.84
N SER A 146 -12.14 9.54 -15.04
CA SER A 146 -12.79 9.10 -16.28
C SER A 146 -12.67 7.59 -16.53
N LEU A 147 -11.67 6.94 -15.91
CA LEU A 147 -11.43 5.50 -16.03
C LEU A 147 -12.17 4.71 -14.95
N ALA A 148 -12.25 5.27 -13.75
CA ALA A 148 -13.08 4.78 -12.66
C ALA A 148 -13.41 5.97 -11.75
N SER A 149 -14.69 6.32 -11.59
CA SER A 149 -15.06 7.44 -10.72
C SER A 149 -14.79 7.13 -9.24
N ALA A 150 -15.06 5.89 -8.83
CA ALA A 150 -14.71 5.39 -7.52
C ALA A 150 -14.64 3.85 -7.55
N SER A 151 -13.79 3.26 -6.71
CA SER A 151 -13.60 1.81 -6.67
C SER A 151 -13.29 1.34 -5.25
N GLY A 152 -13.99 0.31 -4.83
CA GLY A 152 -13.79 -0.35 -3.54
C GLY A 152 -13.27 -1.77 -3.69
N GLY A 153 -12.84 -2.32 -2.56
CA GLY A 153 -12.34 -3.68 -2.52
C GLY A 153 -11.99 -4.10 -1.11
N VAL A 154 -11.16 -5.15 -1.03
CA VAL A 154 -10.70 -5.72 0.23
C VAL A 154 -9.17 -5.72 0.29
N ILE A 155 -8.65 -5.52 1.50
CA ILE A 155 -7.22 -5.66 1.78
C ILE A 155 -6.94 -7.14 1.98
N THR A 156 -6.23 -7.75 1.04
CA THR A 156 -5.88 -9.17 1.10
C THR A 156 -4.64 -9.47 1.92
N ARG A 157 -3.83 -8.45 2.20
CA ARG A 157 -2.63 -8.52 3.03
C ARG A 157 -2.30 -7.14 3.60
N PHE A 158 -1.99 -7.07 4.88
CA PHE A 158 -1.60 -5.89 5.62
C PHE A 158 -0.49 -6.28 6.60
N GLU A 159 0.76 -6.09 6.17
CA GLU A 159 1.95 -6.28 7.00
C GLU A 159 2.52 -4.92 7.36
N GLU A 160 2.29 -4.51 8.60
CA GLU A 160 2.71 -3.22 9.13
C GLU A 160 4.19 -2.91 8.82
N GLY A 161 4.43 -1.74 8.23
CA GLY A 161 5.75 -1.26 7.83
C GLY A 161 6.39 -1.97 6.63
N ARG A 162 5.68 -2.89 5.95
CA ARG A 162 6.29 -3.74 4.90
C ARG A 162 5.44 -3.91 3.65
N ALA A 163 4.16 -4.24 3.77
CA ALA A 163 3.37 -4.62 2.60
C ALA A 163 1.87 -4.38 2.77
N ILE A 164 1.21 -3.89 1.71
CA ILE A 164 -0.25 -3.83 1.61
C ILE A 164 -0.68 -4.34 0.24
N ASP A 165 -1.69 -5.21 0.21
CA ASP A 165 -2.31 -5.73 -1.01
C ASP A 165 -3.77 -5.33 -1.10
N TYR A 166 -4.07 -4.35 -1.95
CA TYR A 166 -5.43 -3.95 -2.29
C TYR A 166 -5.96 -4.79 -3.44
N THR A 167 -7.08 -5.48 -3.23
CA THR A 167 -7.79 -6.22 -4.28
C THR A 167 -9.12 -5.53 -4.56
N PHE A 168 -9.24 -4.93 -5.75
CA PHE A 168 -10.45 -4.27 -6.21
C PHE A 168 -11.45 -5.30 -6.68
N VAL A 169 -12.69 -5.17 -6.20
CA VAL A 169 -13.79 -6.10 -6.53
C VAL A 169 -14.95 -5.32 -7.10
N HIS A 170 -15.40 -5.71 -8.30
CA HIS A 170 -16.56 -5.13 -8.96
C HIS A 170 -17.54 -6.24 -9.34
N GLU A 171 -18.79 -6.12 -8.89
CA GLU A 171 -19.85 -7.12 -9.12
C GLU A 171 -19.46 -8.56 -8.70
N GLY A 172 -18.56 -8.70 -7.72
CA GLY A 172 -18.05 -9.99 -7.23
C GLY A 172 -16.85 -10.54 -8.01
N GLU A 173 -16.37 -9.85 -9.04
CA GLU A 173 -15.17 -10.20 -9.79
C GLU A 173 -13.98 -9.30 -9.40
N VAL A 174 -12.78 -9.89 -9.38
CA VAL A 174 -11.55 -9.11 -9.15
C VAL A 174 -11.20 -8.33 -10.41
N SER A 175 -11.24 -6.99 -10.33
CA SER A 175 -10.95 -6.11 -11.47
C SER A 175 -9.48 -5.70 -11.54
N ALA A 176 -8.85 -5.46 -10.38
CA ALA A 176 -7.47 -5.03 -10.27
C ALA A 176 -6.85 -5.42 -8.91
N ARG A 177 -5.51 -5.42 -8.86
CA ARG A 177 -4.73 -5.62 -7.64
C ARG A 177 -3.58 -4.63 -7.58
N PHE A 178 -3.47 -3.90 -6.47
CA PHE A 178 -2.33 -3.03 -6.17
C PHE A 178 -1.55 -3.62 -5.01
N LEU A 179 -0.29 -3.94 -5.26
CA LEU A 179 0.62 -4.51 -4.27
C LEU A 179 1.70 -3.48 -3.96
N LEU A 180 1.72 -2.98 -2.73
CA LEU A 180 2.72 -2.04 -2.24
C LEU A 180 3.70 -2.79 -1.36
N ARG A 181 4.99 -2.61 -1.61
CA ARG A 181 6.08 -3.25 -0.87
C ARG A 181 7.11 -2.19 -0.47
N LEU A 182 7.43 -2.15 0.81
CA LEU A 182 8.45 -1.26 1.36
C LEU A 182 9.64 -2.10 1.80
N GLN A 183 10.83 -1.66 1.41
CA GLN A 183 12.08 -2.24 1.85
C GLN A 183 13.02 -1.14 2.32
N GLU A 184 13.49 -1.24 3.57
CA GLU A 184 14.55 -0.36 4.06
C GLU A 184 15.87 -0.75 3.38
N VAL A 185 16.53 0.24 2.82
CA VAL A 185 17.81 0.12 2.12
C VAL A 185 18.82 1.08 2.72
N ALA A 186 20.09 0.66 2.76
CA ALA A 186 21.17 1.52 3.23
C ALA A 186 21.43 2.62 2.19
N GLY A 187 21.44 3.88 2.63
CA GLY A 187 21.66 5.03 1.75
C GLY A 187 20.94 6.29 2.22
N GLY A 188 21.22 7.40 1.54
CA GLY A 188 20.56 8.69 1.76
C GLY A 188 21.18 9.57 2.85
N PRO A 189 20.65 10.80 3.03
CA PRO A 189 21.25 11.80 3.93
C PRO A 189 21.27 11.40 5.42
N ARG A 190 20.51 10.37 5.79
CA ARG A 190 20.33 9.87 7.16
C ARG A 190 20.71 8.39 7.33
N ASP A 191 21.54 7.86 6.43
CA ASP A 191 21.98 6.45 6.38
C ASP A 191 20.84 5.41 6.21
N ARG A 192 19.61 5.86 5.98
CA ARG A 192 18.42 5.04 5.73
C ARG A 192 17.56 5.65 4.63
N GLN A 193 17.19 4.81 3.68
CA GLN A 193 16.28 5.08 2.58
C GLN A 193 15.24 3.96 2.51
N THR A 194 14.13 4.23 1.83
CA THR A 194 13.09 3.23 1.59
C THR A 194 12.93 3.04 0.09
N GLU A 195 13.07 1.79 -0.37
CA GLU A 195 12.60 1.39 -1.69
C GLU A 195 11.11 1.04 -1.59
N LEU A 196 10.28 1.82 -2.27
CA LEU A 196 8.87 1.53 -2.49
C LEU A 196 8.71 0.84 -3.85
N GLY A 197 8.21 -0.40 -3.83
CA GLY A 197 7.74 -1.12 -5.00
C GLY A 197 6.22 -1.07 -5.08
N VAL A 198 5.67 -0.62 -6.20
CA VAL A 198 4.23 -0.64 -6.47
C VAL A 198 3.98 -1.51 -7.69
N THR A 199 3.18 -2.56 -7.53
CA THR A 199 2.74 -3.42 -8.62
C THR A 199 1.25 -3.22 -8.85
N VAL A 200 0.88 -2.83 -10.05
CA VAL A 200 -0.50 -2.51 -10.45
C VAL A 200 -0.87 -3.51 -11.54
N SER A 201 -1.87 -4.35 -11.28
CA SER A 201 -2.29 -5.38 -12.24
C SER A 201 -3.81 -5.45 -12.35
N GLY A 202 -4.30 -5.96 -13.47
CA GLY A 202 -5.74 -6.10 -13.72
C GLY A 202 -6.04 -6.19 -15.20
N TYR A 203 -7.22 -5.69 -15.59
CA TYR A 203 -7.65 -5.60 -16.99
C TYR A 203 -7.91 -4.14 -17.38
N LEU A 204 -7.37 -3.70 -18.52
CA LEU A 204 -7.64 -2.36 -19.07
C LEU A 204 -8.16 -2.43 -20.51
N PRO A 205 -8.95 -1.44 -20.95
CA PRO A 205 -9.18 -1.16 -22.37
C PRO A 205 -7.87 -1.07 -23.16
N ALA A 206 -7.81 -1.67 -24.35
CA ALA A 206 -6.67 -1.47 -25.23
C ALA A 206 -6.44 0.03 -25.52
N GLY A 207 -5.19 0.48 -25.43
CA GLY A 207 -4.80 1.86 -25.77
C GLY A 207 -4.70 2.84 -24.59
N ILE A 208 -5.13 2.48 -23.37
CA ILE A 208 -5.00 3.37 -22.20
C ILE A 208 -3.81 3.03 -21.28
N ALA A 209 -2.96 2.07 -21.66
CA ALA A 209 -1.83 1.62 -20.83
C ALA A 209 -0.89 2.77 -20.46
N ASN A 210 -0.51 3.59 -21.44
CA ASN A 210 0.41 4.70 -21.22
C ASN A 210 -0.21 5.84 -20.40
N VAL A 211 -1.53 6.03 -20.54
CA VAL A 211 -2.29 6.95 -19.68
C VAL A 211 -2.19 6.51 -18.23
N LEU A 212 -2.47 5.24 -17.93
CA LEU A 212 -2.41 4.72 -16.56
C LEU A 212 -0.98 4.73 -16.00
N LYS A 213 0.03 4.37 -16.81
CA LYS A 213 1.45 4.49 -16.43
C LYS A 213 1.84 5.93 -16.10
N ALA A 214 1.38 6.90 -16.89
CA ALA A 214 1.64 8.33 -16.65
C ALA A 214 0.97 8.82 -15.36
N SER A 215 -0.28 8.43 -15.10
CA SER A 215 -0.98 8.74 -13.84
C SER A 215 -0.22 8.18 -12.63
N TRP A 216 0.18 6.90 -12.67
CA TRP A 216 0.96 6.30 -11.57
C TRP A 216 2.31 6.98 -11.34
N ARG A 217 3.01 7.38 -12.41
CA ARG A 217 4.25 8.16 -12.26
C ARG A 217 3.98 9.48 -11.56
N LEU A 218 2.89 10.17 -11.91
CA LEU A 218 2.51 11.41 -11.24
C LEU A 218 2.19 11.19 -9.77
N HIS A 219 1.33 10.21 -9.43
CA HIS A 219 0.98 9.93 -8.04
C HIS A 219 2.19 9.60 -7.18
N LEU A 220 3.17 8.87 -7.73
CA LEU A 220 4.41 8.59 -7.00
C LEU A 220 5.26 9.83 -6.74
N ASP A 221 5.22 10.83 -7.62
CA ASP A 221 5.88 12.12 -7.36
C ASP A 221 5.10 12.91 -6.29
N LEU A 222 3.76 12.85 -6.30
CA LEU A 222 2.91 13.46 -5.25
C LEU A 222 3.13 12.79 -3.89
N LEU A 223 3.33 11.47 -3.85
CA LEU A 223 3.71 10.77 -2.63
C LEU A 223 5.04 11.30 -2.08
N GLU A 224 6.02 11.53 -2.96
CA GLU A 224 7.29 12.11 -2.56
C GLU A 224 7.11 13.54 -2.02
N ASP A 225 6.28 14.37 -2.66
CA ASP A 225 5.96 15.70 -2.16
C ASP A 225 5.26 15.67 -0.79
N LEU A 226 4.28 14.76 -0.62
CA LEU A 226 3.55 14.55 0.62
C LEU A 226 4.48 14.20 1.79
N VAL A 227 5.36 13.21 1.62
CA VAL A 227 6.27 12.78 2.71
C VAL A 227 7.31 13.86 3.07
N HIS A 228 7.53 14.83 2.18
CA HIS A 228 8.33 16.04 2.45
C HIS A 228 7.49 17.21 3.00
N GLY A 229 6.22 16.98 3.34
CA GLY A 229 5.32 17.95 3.96
C GLY A 229 4.57 18.86 2.99
N ARG A 230 4.45 18.45 1.71
CA ARG A 230 3.71 19.17 0.66
C ARG A 230 2.58 18.28 0.12
N PRO A 231 1.49 18.09 0.89
CA PRO A 231 0.33 17.35 0.40
C PRO A 231 -0.26 18.04 -0.83
N VAL A 232 -0.88 17.25 -1.72
CA VAL A 232 -1.54 17.79 -2.91
C VAL A 232 -2.79 18.60 -2.53
N ASP A 233 -3.00 19.72 -3.21
CA ASP A 233 -4.30 20.41 -3.23
C ASP A 233 -5.08 19.95 -4.45
N TRP A 234 -6.11 19.11 -4.22
CA TRP A 234 -6.93 18.58 -5.30
C TRP A 234 -7.68 19.65 -6.10
N THR A 235 -7.87 20.85 -5.55
CA THR A 235 -8.53 21.95 -6.26
C THR A 235 -7.64 22.59 -7.31
N THR A 236 -6.31 22.57 -7.13
CA THR A 236 -5.32 23.14 -8.07
C THR A 236 -4.50 22.07 -8.79
N CYS A 237 -4.64 20.80 -8.41
CA CYS A 237 -3.84 19.69 -8.91
C CYS A 237 -3.74 19.63 -10.44
N GLU A 238 -4.84 19.81 -11.18
CA GLU A 238 -4.80 19.77 -12.65
C GLU A 238 -3.98 20.92 -13.24
N ALA A 239 -4.10 22.11 -12.68
CA ALA A 239 -3.37 23.29 -13.15
C ALA A 239 -1.86 23.16 -12.89
N GLU A 240 -1.49 22.62 -11.73
CA GLU A 240 -0.10 22.49 -11.30
C GLU A 240 0.60 21.28 -11.93
N HIS A 241 -0.07 20.12 -11.95
CA HIS A 241 0.54 18.84 -12.32
C HIS A 241 0.13 18.33 -13.70
N GLY A 242 -0.91 18.90 -14.32
CA GLY A 242 -1.32 18.54 -15.68
C GLY A 242 -0.22 18.66 -16.74
N PRO A 243 0.67 19.67 -16.72
CA PRO A 243 1.85 19.71 -17.61
C PRO A 243 2.82 18.54 -17.38
N THR A 244 3.05 18.15 -16.12
CA THR A 244 3.93 17.03 -15.76
C THR A 244 3.36 15.70 -16.24
N TRP A 245 2.06 15.47 -16.04
CA TRP A 245 1.37 14.29 -16.55
C TRP A 245 1.47 14.18 -18.08
N ARG A 246 1.20 15.27 -18.81
CA ARG A 246 1.33 15.30 -20.28
C ARG A 246 2.75 15.01 -20.75
N ARG A 247 3.77 15.50 -20.02
CA ARG A 247 5.16 15.16 -20.30
C ARG A 247 5.41 13.66 -20.14
N TYR A 248 4.94 13.04 -19.05
CA TYR A 248 5.09 11.60 -18.85
C TYR A 248 4.38 10.78 -19.91
N LEU A 249 3.18 11.19 -20.33
CA LEU A 249 2.46 10.53 -21.41
C LEU A 249 3.26 10.61 -22.73
N ALA A 250 3.75 11.79 -23.10
CA ALA A 250 4.53 11.98 -24.33
C ALA A 250 5.85 11.18 -24.32
N GLU A 251 6.53 11.10 -23.17
CA GLU A 251 7.72 10.24 -22.99
C GLU A 251 7.41 8.77 -23.24
N LEU A 252 6.27 8.27 -22.73
CA LEU A 252 5.85 6.88 -22.87
C LEU A 252 5.44 6.57 -24.31
N GLU A 253 4.67 7.46 -24.95
CA GLU A 253 4.27 7.31 -26.35
C GLU A 253 5.48 7.34 -27.31
N SER A 254 6.49 8.17 -27.01
CA SER A 254 7.71 8.26 -27.82
C SER A 254 8.64 7.05 -27.66
N ALA A 255 8.56 6.32 -26.54
CA ALA A 255 9.38 5.15 -26.28
C ALA A 255 8.83 3.86 -26.91
N GLU A 256 7.55 3.85 -27.31
CA GLU A 256 6.89 2.71 -27.95
C GLU A 256 6.85 2.80 -29.49
N GLY A 257 7.27 3.93 -30.08
CA GLY A 257 7.34 4.16 -31.54
C GLY A 257 8.73 3.96 -32.13
#